data_AF-A0A6V7K4T9-F1
#
_entry.id   AF-A0A6V7K4T9-F1
#
_cell.length_a   1.000
_cell.length_b   1.000
_cell.length_c   1.000
_cell.angle_alpha   90.00
_cell.angle_beta   90.00
_cell.angle_gamma   90.00
#
_symmetry.space_group_name_H-M   'P 1'
#
loop_
_entity.id
_entity.type
_entity.pdbx_description
1 polymer ?
#
loop_
_entity_poly.entity_id
_entity_poly.type
_entity_poly.pdbx_seq_one_letter_code
_entity_poly.pdbx_strand_id
1 'polypeptide(L)'
;GTPQWILINLKSPEKLSTLEIQFQGGFAGKDCHLEAGDDPKNLNIIQNFYPEDTNTTQIFKLDETIEAKCFRIVFDTSTDFFGRIVIYKLSLYS
;
A
#
# COMPACT_ATOMS: atom_id res chain seq x y z
N GLY A 1 -15.76 -4.53 -1.02
CA GLY A 1 -16.22 -3.35 -0.27
C GLY A 1 -15.05 -2.78 0.49
N THR A 2 -15.04 -1.48 0.72
CA THR A 2 -13.96 -0.78 1.43
C THR A 2 -14.24 -0.68 2.93
N PRO A 3 -13.20 -0.56 3.79
CA PRO A 3 -11.78 -0.58 3.43
C PRO A 3 -11.30 -1.99 3.04
N GLN A 4 -10.23 -2.04 2.23
CA GLN A 4 -9.52 -3.28 1.89
C GLN A 4 -8.03 -3.10 2.19
N TRP A 5 -7.28 -4.19 2.33
CA TRP A 5 -5.84 -4.09 2.60
C TRP A 5 -5.06 -5.29 2.06
N ILE A 6 -3.77 -5.09 1.85
CA ILE A 6 -2.77 -6.13 1.59
C ILE A 6 -1.78 -6.13 2.75
N LEU A 7 -1.59 -7.28 3.40
CA LEU A 7 -0.56 -7.47 4.42
C LEU A 7 0.58 -8.30 3.84
N ILE A 8 1.78 -7.77 3.92
CA ILE A 8 3.02 -8.43 3.57
C ILE A 8 3.74 -8.73 4.89
N ASN A 9 3.97 -10.01 5.16
CA ASN A 9 4.69 -10.48 6.35
C ASN A 9 5.99 -11.16 5.90
N LEU A 10 7.11 -10.50 6.16
CA LEU A 10 8.44 -10.96 5.75
C LEU A 10 9.04 -11.93 6.78
N LYS A 11 10.13 -12.60 6.41
CA LYS A 11 10.82 -13.55 7.29
C LYS A 11 11.59 -12.82 8.40
N SER A 12 12.16 -11.66 8.08
CA SER A 12 12.95 -10.76 8.91
C SER A 12 12.46 -9.32 8.76
N PRO A 13 12.77 -8.42 9.70
CA PRO A 13 12.66 -6.99 9.45
C PRO A 13 13.47 -6.60 8.21
N GLU A 14 12.86 -5.85 7.30
CA GLU A 14 13.49 -5.33 6.10
C GLU A 14 13.26 -3.82 6.01
N LYS A 15 14.12 -3.13 5.27
CA LYS A 15 13.99 -1.69 5.02
C LYS A 15 13.03 -1.42 3.88
N LEU A 16 12.23 -0.37 4.04
CA LEU A 16 11.35 0.15 3.00
C LEU A 16 11.52 1.65 2.89
N SER A 17 11.78 2.13 1.68
CA SER A 17 11.80 3.56 1.33
C SER A 17 10.82 3.90 0.22
N THR A 18 10.41 2.92 -0.58
CA THR A 18 9.59 3.17 -1.77
C THR A 18 8.56 2.06 -2.00
N LEU A 19 7.32 2.47 -2.24
CA LEU A 19 6.23 1.63 -2.70
C LEU A 19 5.98 1.89 -4.19
N GLU A 20 5.94 0.83 -4.99
CA GLU A 20 5.53 0.88 -6.40
C GLU A 20 4.28 0.04 -6.59
N ILE A 21 3.26 0.65 -7.21
CA ILE A 21 1.97 0.01 -7.42
C ILE A 21 1.44 0.35 -8.82
N GLN A 22 0.81 -0.63 -9.45
CA GLN A 22 0.11 -0.45 -10.72
C GLN A 22 -1.30 -1.03 -10.58
N PHE A 23 -2.30 -0.19 -10.82
CA PHE A 23 -3.70 -0.59 -10.88
C PHE A 23 -4.13 -0.92 -12.31
N GLN A 24 -5.29 -1.53 -12.46
CA GLN A 24 -5.91 -1.73 -13.78
C GLN A 24 -6.40 -0.42 -14.42
N GLY A 25 -6.70 0.62 -13.62
CA GLY A 25 -7.51 1.77 -14.02
C GLY A 25 -9.02 1.47 -13.95
N GLY A 26 -9.80 2.41 -13.41
CA GLY A 26 -11.21 2.26 -13.00
C GLY A 26 -11.41 1.51 -11.67
N PHE A 27 -10.32 1.06 -11.04
CA PHE A 27 -10.31 0.17 -9.86
C PHE A 27 -9.17 0.52 -8.90
N ALA A 28 -8.76 1.78 -8.85
CA ALA A 28 -7.65 2.22 -8.03
C ALA A 28 -8.10 2.49 -6.58
N GLY A 29 -7.20 2.25 -5.62
CA GLY A 29 -7.34 2.85 -4.29
C GLY A 29 -7.13 4.36 -4.39
N LYS A 30 -7.93 5.15 -3.66
CA LYS A 30 -7.88 6.62 -3.73
C LYS A 30 -7.26 7.23 -2.48
N ASP A 31 -7.89 7.02 -1.33
CA ASP A 31 -7.30 7.37 -0.02
C ASP A 31 -6.64 6.10 0.51
N CYS A 32 -5.32 6.13 0.64
CA CYS A 32 -4.54 4.97 1.07
C CYS A 32 -3.53 5.35 2.14
N HIS A 33 -3.12 4.38 2.94
CA HIS A 33 -2.02 4.55 3.87
C HIS A 33 -1.21 3.27 4.03
N LEU A 34 0.08 3.45 4.30
CA LEU A 34 0.98 2.39 4.69
C LEU A 34 1.01 2.31 6.21
N GLU A 35 0.85 1.11 6.74
CA GLU A 35 1.17 0.78 8.11
C GLU A 35 2.35 -0.19 8.17
N ALA A 36 3.11 -0.15 9.27
CA ALA A 36 4.20 -1.08 9.49
C ALA A 36 4.40 -1.41 10.98
N GLY A 37 5.05 -2.55 11.23
CA GLY A 37 5.41 -3.02 12.57
C GLY A 37 6.02 -4.42 12.54
N ASP A 38 6.34 -4.96 13.71
CA ASP A 38 6.94 -6.29 13.83
C ASP A 38 5.91 -7.42 14.02
N ASP A 39 4.68 -7.07 14.42
CA ASP A 39 3.55 -7.99 14.59
C ASP A 39 2.40 -7.57 13.66
N PRO A 40 1.86 -8.46 12.80
CA PRO A 40 0.68 -8.19 11.99
C PRO A 40 -0.55 -7.65 12.73
N LYS A 41 -0.65 -7.91 14.04
CA LYS A 41 -1.75 -7.47 14.90
C LYS A 41 -1.52 -6.10 15.51
N ASN A 42 -0.31 -5.57 15.45
CA ASN A 42 0.08 -4.31 16.06
C ASN A 42 0.94 -3.50 15.07
N LEU A 43 0.25 -2.79 14.18
CA LEU A 43 0.84 -1.98 13.13
C LEU A 43 0.52 -0.50 13.39
N ASN A 44 1.47 0.37 13.07
CA ASN A 44 1.30 1.82 13.17
C ASN A 44 1.17 2.43 11.77
N ILE A 45 0.32 3.43 11.62
CA ILE A 45 0.25 4.22 10.39
C ILE A 45 1.57 4.96 10.22
N ILE A 46 2.21 4.76 9.07
CA ILE A 46 3.48 5.38 8.70
C ILE A 46 3.23 6.60 7.84
N GLN A 47 2.49 6.43 6.74
CA GLN A 47 2.33 7.49 5.75
C GLN A 47 1.09 7.29 4.89
N ASN A 48 0.40 8.39 4.60
CA ASN A 48 -0.69 8.43 3.63
C ASN A 48 -0.15 8.59 2.21
N PHE A 49 -0.82 7.98 1.24
CA PHE A 49 -0.52 8.17 -0.18
C PHE A 49 -1.81 8.11 -1.01
N TYR A 50 -1.78 8.75 -2.18
CA TYR A 50 -2.98 9.03 -2.96
C TYR A 50 -2.77 8.62 -4.42
N PRO A 51 -3.10 7.38 -4.80
CA PRO A 51 -2.97 6.95 -6.19
C PRO A 51 -3.98 7.64 -7.11
N GLU A 52 -3.52 7.88 -8.34
CA GLU A 52 -4.37 8.29 -9.44
C GLU A 52 -5.07 7.08 -10.06
N ASP A 53 -6.27 7.30 -10.60
CA ASP A 53 -7.02 6.24 -11.29
C ASP A 53 -6.51 6.01 -12.72
N THR A 54 -5.35 5.38 -12.81
CA THR A 54 -4.65 5.11 -14.07
C THR A 54 -4.08 3.70 -14.07
N ASN A 55 -3.74 3.20 -15.26
CA ASN A 55 -3.04 1.92 -15.41
C ASN A 55 -1.52 2.05 -15.42
N THR A 56 -0.99 3.26 -15.25
CA THR A 56 0.45 3.51 -15.22
C THR A 56 1.02 3.10 -13.86
N THR A 57 2.27 2.63 -13.85
CA THR A 57 2.99 2.38 -12.61
C THR A 57 3.20 3.69 -11.85
N GLN A 58 2.85 3.69 -10.57
CA GLN A 58 2.96 4.84 -9.67
C GLN A 58 3.95 4.50 -8.55
N ILE A 59 4.78 5.47 -8.19
CA ILE A 59 5.86 5.34 -7.21
C ILE A 59 5.60 6.32 -6.07
N PHE A 60 5.53 5.80 -4.85
CA PHE A 60 5.37 6.56 -3.62
C PHE A 60 6.62 6.38 -2.76
N LYS A 61 7.39 7.46 -2.60
CA LYS A 61 8.53 7.49 -1.70
C LYS A 61 8.06 7.79 -0.29
N LEU A 62 8.60 7.06 0.68
CA LEU A 62 8.37 7.33 2.09
C LEU A 62 9.19 8.54 2.52
N ASP A 63 8.63 9.32 3.44
CA ASP A 63 9.28 10.50 4.02
C ASP A 63 10.53 10.09 4.79
N GLU A 64 10.47 8.93 5.45
CA GLU A 64 11.58 8.28 6.13
C GLU A 64 11.67 6.80 5.74
N THR A 65 12.90 6.28 5.62
CA THR A 65 13.09 4.84 5.44
C THR A 65 12.77 4.14 6.76
N ILE A 66 11.81 3.22 6.72
CA ILE A 66 11.40 2.43 7.88
C ILE A 66 12.01 1.04 7.82
N GLU A 67 12.17 0.40 8.97
CA GLU A 67 12.56 -0.99 9.09
C GLU A 67 11.49 -1.75 9.87
N ALA A 68 10.89 -2.75 9.26
CA ALA A 68 9.81 -3.52 9.85
C ALA A 68 9.68 -4.90 9.19
N LYS A 69 9.05 -5.83 9.91
CA LYS A 69 8.76 -7.17 9.38
C LYS A 69 7.44 -7.22 8.60
N CYS A 70 6.46 -6.43 9.03
CA CYS A 70 5.11 -6.42 8.51
C CYS A 70 4.80 -5.07 7.88
N PHE A 71 4.27 -5.09 6.67
CA PHE A 71 3.81 -3.91 5.94
C PHE A 71 2.36 -4.13 5.52
N ARG A 72 1.46 -3.23 5.90
CA ARG A 72 0.06 -3.27 5.50
C ARG A 72 -0.27 -2.05 4.67
N ILE A 73 -0.69 -2.29 3.43
CA ILE A 73 -1.18 -1.25 2.54
C ILE A 73 -2.69 -1.26 2.67
N VAL A 74 -3.24 -0.17 3.19
CA VAL A 74 -4.68 -0.01 3.39
C VAL A 74 -5.23 0.92 2.32
N PHE A 75 -6.34 0.50 1.73
CA PHE A 75 -7.12 1.25 0.76
C PHE A 75 -8.44 1.63 1.42
N ASP A 76 -8.52 2.85 1.94
CA ASP A 76 -9.68 3.36 2.68
C ASP A 76 -10.86 3.58 1.74
N THR A 77 -10.59 4.06 0.52
CA THR A 77 -11.56 4.30 -0.53
C THR A 77 -11.07 3.77 -1.88
N SER A 78 -12.00 3.56 -2.82
CA SER A 78 -11.72 3.10 -4.18
C SER A 78 -12.44 4.00 -5.18
N THR A 79 -11.89 4.10 -6.39
CA THR A 79 -12.53 4.82 -7.51
C THR A 79 -13.67 4.03 -8.15
N ASP A 80 -13.73 2.71 -7.93
CA ASP A 80 -14.85 1.88 -8.36
C ASP A 80 -16.06 2.05 -7.42
N PHE A 81 -17.25 2.18 -7.99
CA PHE A 81 -18.50 2.38 -7.25
C PHE A 81 -18.81 1.24 -6.26
N PHE A 82 -18.43 -0.01 -6.58
CA PHE A 82 -18.62 -1.16 -5.69
C PHE A 82 -17.42 -1.39 -4.75
N GLY A 83 -16.45 -0.47 -4.77
CA GLY A 83 -15.26 -0.49 -3.96
C GLY A 83 -14.26 -1.58 -4.34
N ARG A 84 -14.27 -2.08 -5.59
CA ARG A 84 -13.29 -3.07 -6.06
C ARG A 84 -11.93 -2.43 -6.22
N ILE A 85 -10.88 -3.22 -6.01
CA ILE A 85 -9.50 -2.80 -6.20
C ILE A 85 -8.79 -3.89 -7.01
N VAL A 86 -8.12 -3.50 -8.09
CA VAL A 86 -7.41 -4.43 -8.97
C VAL A 86 -5.99 -3.94 -9.17
N ILE A 87 -5.03 -4.72 -8.67
CA ILE A 87 -3.60 -4.43 -8.70
C ILE A 87 -2.92 -5.41 -9.65
N TYR A 88 -2.19 -4.88 -10.62
CA TYR A 88 -1.39 -5.66 -11.57
C TYR A 88 0.04 -5.86 -11.10
N LYS A 89 0.60 -4.85 -10.43
CA LYS A 89 1.96 -4.91 -9.88
C LYS A 89 1.99 -4.26 -8.51
N LEU A 90 2.71 -4.91 -7.60
CA LEU A 90 3.06 -4.38 -6.29
C LEU A 90 4.53 -4.70 -6.03
N SER A 91 5.34 -3.69 -5.70
CA SER A 91 6.76 -3.86 -5.41
C SER A 91 7.19 -2.92 -4.29
N LEU A 92 8.04 -3.44 -3.41
CA LEU A 92 8.56 -2.75 -2.22
C LEU A 92 10.08 -2.65 -2.39
N TYR A 93 10.64 -1.46 -2.21
CA TYR A 93 12.07 -1.20 -2.37
C TYR A 93 12.65 -0.52 -1.12
N SER A 94 13.87 -0.92 -0.77
CA SER A 94 14.69 -0.34 0.31
C SER A 94 15.38 0.93 -0.12
#